data_AF-A0A0J8QRN2-F1
#
_entry.id   AF-A0A0J8QRN2-F1
#
_cell.length_a   1.000
_cell.length_b   1.000
_cell.length_c   1.000
_cell.angle_alpha   90.00
_cell.angle_beta   90.00
_cell.angle_gamma   90.00
#
_symmetry.space_group_name_H-M   'P 1'
#
loop_
_entity.id
_entity.type
_entity.pdbx_description
1 polymer ?
#
loop_
_entity_poly.entity_id
_entity_poly.type
_entity_poly.pdbx_seq_one_letter_code
_entity_poly.pdbx_strand_id
1 'polypeptide(L)'
;MPYWQLRLAFPAAQIFLNAGGQTGGTVMFAFSILVQFFTGCSAMLADTRMAYAFARDDALPFSKFFAKVNQYTLTPVNAVWFVVLFSICLNLIAIGSTETATAIFNITAPALDLSYIGVILAHQIYKNRVRFIEGPFTLGRWGTPVNIVAIVWVLFISVVLFFPPHKPVTPENMNYAICVAAFIALFAMSWWWLSARRKYTGPRTKDLIQEVPDEDIDPIAYHDNFQV
;
A
#
# COMPACT_ATOMS: atom_id res chain seq x y z
N MET A 1 -38.91 4.18 -19.38
CA MET A 1 -37.74 4.67 -20.16
C MET A 1 -36.95 3.46 -20.65
N PRO A 2 -36.55 3.38 -21.94
CA PRO A 2 -35.84 2.21 -22.46
C PRO A 2 -34.44 2.08 -21.83
N TYR A 3 -34.13 0.89 -21.32
CA TYR A 3 -32.94 0.55 -20.53
C TYR A 3 -31.61 0.54 -21.32
N TRP A 4 -31.67 0.73 -22.64
CA TRP A 4 -30.51 0.75 -23.53
C TRP A 4 -29.77 2.09 -23.57
N GLN A 5 -30.33 3.15 -22.98
CA GLN A 5 -29.78 4.51 -23.04
C GLN A 5 -29.14 5.00 -21.73
N LEU A 6 -29.30 4.29 -20.61
CA LEU A 6 -28.46 4.54 -19.44
C LEU A 6 -27.10 3.88 -19.68
N ARG A 7 -26.14 4.65 -20.21
CA ARG A 7 -24.72 4.37 -19.97
C ARG A 7 -24.34 5.11 -18.71
N LEU A 8 -24.35 4.41 -17.57
CA LEU A 8 -23.76 4.98 -16.36
C LEU A 8 -22.26 5.21 -16.61
N ALA A 9 -21.73 6.31 -16.08
CA ALA A 9 -20.31 6.65 -16.19
C ALA A 9 -19.39 5.58 -15.55
N PHE A 10 -19.95 4.72 -14.68
CA PHE A 10 -19.23 3.66 -13.99
C PHE A 10 -19.57 2.28 -14.59
N PRO A 11 -18.61 1.58 -15.22
CA PRO A 11 -18.84 0.27 -15.85
C PRO A 11 -19.41 -0.79 -14.89
N ALA A 12 -18.96 -0.79 -13.64
CA ALA A 12 -19.44 -1.73 -12.62
C ALA A 12 -20.94 -1.53 -12.31
N ALA A 13 -21.38 -0.27 -12.20
CA ALA A 13 -22.79 0.03 -11.97
C ALA A 13 -23.66 -0.39 -13.16
N GLN A 14 -23.14 -0.29 -14.38
CA GLN A 14 -23.81 -0.78 -15.58
C GLN A 14 -23.99 -2.30 -15.55
N ILE A 15 -22.96 -3.05 -15.13
CA ILE A 15 -23.04 -4.51 -15.00
C ILE A 15 -24.12 -4.90 -14.00
N PHE A 16 -24.20 -4.21 -12.86
CA PHE A 16 -25.24 -4.49 -11.85
C PHE A 16 -26.65 -4.16 -12.34
N LEU A 17 -26.82 -3.06 -13.08
CA LEU A 17 -28.10 -2.75 -13.73
C LEU A 17 -28.49 -3.79 -14.78
N ASN A 18 -27.53 -4.23 -15.60
CA ASN A 18 -27.79 -5.23 -16.64
C ASN A 18 -28.12 -6.61 -16.05
N ALA A 19 -27.52 -6.97 -14.92
CA ALA A 19 -27.73 -8.27 -14.26
C ALA A 19 -29.02 -8.32 -13.42
N GLY A 20 -29.30 -7.28 -12.63
CA GLY A 20 -30.36 -7.28 -11.62
C GLY A 20 -31.53 -6.34 -11.89
N GLY A 21 -31.56 -5.65 -13.03
CA GLY A 21 -32.51 -4.57 -13.30
C GLY A 21 -32.31 -3.35 -12.39
N GLN A 22 -33.26 -2.42 -12.40
CA GLN A 22 -33.13 -1.15 -11.65
C GLN A 22 -33.11 -1.36 -10.13
N THR A 23 -34.02 -2.19 -9.59
CA THR A 23 -34.11 -2.45 -8.15
C THR A 23 -32.95 -3.32 -7.66
N GLY A 24 -32.67 -4.45 -8.32
CA GLY A 24 -31.59 -5.35 -7.93
C GLY A 24 -30.21 -4.71 -8.10
N GLY A 25 -29.98 -4.00 -9.21
CA GLY A 25 -28.73 -3.29 -9.46
C GLY A 25 -28.45 -2.20 -8.43
N THR A 26 -29.48 -1.47 -7.97
CA THR A 26 -29.34 -0.46 -6.92
C THR A 26 -28.94 -1.09 -5.58
N VAL A 27 -29.55 -2.23 -5.20
CA VAL A 27 -29.18 -2.96 -3.97
C VAL A 27 -27.75 -3.48 -4.03
N MET A 28 -27.34 -4.07 -5.16
CA MET A 28 -25.96 -4.56 -5.36
C MET A 28 -24.94 -3.42 -5.30
N PHE A 29 -25.27 -2.26 -5.88
CA PHE A 29 -24.42 -1.08 -5.83
C PHE A 29 -24.32 -0.50 -4.41
N ALA A 30 -25.43 -0.45 -3.67
CA ALA A 30 -25.44 -0.03 -2.26
C ALA A 30 -24.56 -0.95 -1.39
N PHE A 31 -24.61 -2.26 -1.61
CA PHE A 31 -23.73 -3.20 -0.91
C PHE A 31 -22.25 -2.98 -1.28
N SER A 32 -21.95 -2.68 -2.54
CA SER A 32 -20.59 -2.36 -2.99
C SER A 32 -20.04 -1.09 -2.32
N ILE A 33 -20.88 -0.06 -2.14
CA ILE A 33 -20.50 1.15 -1.39
C ILE A 33 -20.19 0.82 0.08
N LEU A 34 -21.01 -0.04 0.70
CA LEU A 34 -20.79 -0.49 2.07
C LEU A 34 -19.46 -1.26 2.22
N VAL A 35 -19.16 -2.17 1.30
CA VAL A 35 -17.86 -2.87 1.27
C VAL A 35 -16.71 -1.87 1.12
N GLN A 36 -16.84 -0.90 0.22
CA GLN A 36 -15.82 0.13 0.00
C GLN A 36 -15.57 0.99 1.24
N PHE A 37 -16.62 1.26 2.05
CA PHE A 37 -16.47 1.95 3.33
C PHE A 37 -15.60 1.15 4.31
N PHE A 38 -15.86 -0.16 4.48
CA PHE A 38 -15.04 -1.02 5.34
C PHE A 38 -13.59 -1.13 4.85
N THR A 39 -13.39 -1.23 3.53
CA THR A 39 -12.05 -1.21 2.94
C THR A 39 -11.33 0.11 3.26
N GLY A 40 -12.02 1.24 3.18
CA GLY A 40 -11.47 2.55 3.56
C GLY A 40 -11.05 2.61 5.04
N CYS A 41 -11.87 2.08 5.96
CA CYS A 41 -11.50 1.98 7.37
C CYS A 41 -10.26 1.11 7.60
N SER A 42 -10.16 -0.02 6.90
CA SER A 42 -9.00 -0.92 6.98
C SER A 42 -7.73 -0.27 6.45
N ALA A 43 -7.80 0.39 5.29
CA ALA A 43 -6.69 1.12 4.69
C ALA A 43 -6.19 2.25 5.62
N MET A 44 -7.10 3.03 6.19
CA MET A 44 -6.75 4.11 7.13
C MET A 44 -5.98 3.61 8.36
N LEU A 45 -6.34 2.42 8.87
CA LEU A 45 -5.62 1.78 9.98
C LEU A 45 -4.20 1.36 9.55
N ALA A 46 -4.06 0.77 8.37
CA ALA A 46 -2.75 0.37 7.83
C ALA A 46 -1.84 1.59 7.61
N ASP A 47 -2.34 2.64 6.99
CA ASP A 47 -1.60 3.88 6.72
C ASP A 47 -1.14 4.56 8.02
N THR A 48 -2.01 4.60 9.02
CA THR A 48 -1.67 5.14 10.34
C THR A 48 -0.53 4.35 10.99
N ARG A 49 -0.58 3.01 10.91
CA ARG A 49 0.49 2.15 11.47
C ARG A 49 1.80 2.35 10.74
N MET A 50 1.78 2.49 9.42
CA MET A 50 2.96 2.79 8.62
C MET A 50 3.53 4.17 8.97
N ALA A 51 2.69 5.22 9.02
CA ALA A 51 3.10 6.57 9.40
C ALA A 51 3.72 6.61 10.80
N TYR A 52 3.13 5.88 11.76
CA TYR A 52 3.69 5.74 13.10
C TYR A 52 5.04 5.02 13.10
N ALA A 53 5.18 3.93 12.35
CA ALA A 53 6.46 3.20 12.25
C ALA A 53 7.57 4.09 11.66
N PHE A 54 7.28 4.83 10.59
CA PHE A 54 8.21 5.81 10.03
C PHE A 54 8.51 6.95 11.01
N ALA A 55 7.52 7.41 11.78
CA ALA A 55 7.72 8.41 12.81
C ALA A 55 8.64 7.90 13.94
N ARG A 56 8.47 6.65 14.37
CA ARG A 56 9.29 6.00 15.41
C ARG A 56 10.75 5.88 14.99
N ASP A 57 10.99 5.61 13.71
CA ASP A 57 12.33 5.42 13.15
C ASP A 57 12.98 6.76 12.70
N ASP A 58 12.46 7.91 13.16
CA ASP A 58 12.93 9.26 12.82
C ASP A 58 12.95 9.58 11.30
N ALA A 59 12.13 8.87 10.52
CA ALA A 59 12.07 9.02 9.06
C ALA A 59 11.22 10.20 8.59
N LEU A 60 10.31 10.73 9.43
CA LEU A 60 9.38 11.80 9.07
C LEU A 60 9.82 13.19 9.58
N PRO A 61 9.45 14.28 8.88
CA PRO A 61 9.53 15.62 9.45
C PRO A 61 8.67 15.69 10.71
N PHE A 62 9.19 16.28 11.78
CA PHE A 62 8.54 16.31 13.11
C PHE A 62 8.22 14.93 13.70
N SER A 63 9.06 13.91 13.42
CA SER A 63 8.93 12.54 13.91
C SER A 63 8.55 12.41 15.38
N LYS A 64 9.13 13.22 16.28
CA LYS A 64 8.83 13.22 17.72
C LYS A 64 7.37 13.53 18.06
N PHE A 65 6.69 14.33 17.24
CA PHE A 65 5.28 14.68 17.44
C PHE A 65 4.36 13.55 16.95
N PHE A 66 4.64 12.99 15.78
CA PHE A 66 3.83 11.92 15.18
C PHE A 66 4.07 10.54 15.80
N ALA A 67 5.25 10.30 16.39
CA ALA A 67 5.58 9.07 17.12
C ALA A 67 4.99 9.03 18.54
N LYS A 68 4.30 10.08 18.99
CA LYS A 68 3.69 10.12 20.32
C LYS A 68 2.41 9.28 20.35
N VAL A 69 2.40 8.25 21.19
CA VAL A 69 1.21 7.42 21.46
C VAL A 69 0.42 8.04 22.62
N ASN A 70 -0.91 8.07 22.50
CA ASN A 70 -1.77 8.50 23.60
C ASN A 70 -1.83 7.42 24.69
N GLN A 71 -1.65 7.78 25.95
CA GLN A 71 -1.65 6.84 27.08
C GLN A 71 -3.02 6.25 27.40
N TYR A 72 -4.11 6.95 27.06
CA TYR A 72 -5.48 6.47 27.32
C TYR A 72 -5.97 5.49 26.25
N THR A 73 -5.83 5.86 24.98
CA THR A 73 -6.32 5.05 23.85
C THR A 73 -5.29 4.03 23.37
N LEU A 74 -4.03 4.14 23.80
CA LEU A 74 -2.89 3.34 23.32
C LEU A 74 -2.70 3.40 21.79
N THR A 75 -3.24 4.43 21.13
CA THR A 75 -3.15 4.64 19.68
C THR A 75 -2.37 5.91 19.34
N PRO A 76 -1.67 5.95 18.18
CA PRO A 76 -0.97 7.13 17.70
C PRO A 76 -1.93 8.13 17.04
N VAL A 77 -2.72 8.83 17.86
CA VAL A 77 -3.76 9.77 17.38
C VAL A 77 -3.18 10.88 16.47
N ASN A 78 -1.96 11.34 16.74
CA ASN A 78 -1.29 12.35 15.91
C ASN A 78 -1.00 11.84 14.49
N ALA A 79 -0.64 10.55 14.35
CA ALA A 79 -0.41 9.94 13.05
C ALA A 79 -1.73 9.75 12.29
N VAL A 80 -2.84 9.45 12.99
CA VAL A 80 -4.17 9.36 12.38
C VAL A 80 -4.54 10.70 11.76
N TRP A 81 -4.43 11.80 12.51
CA TRP A 81 -4.75 13.13 11.99
C TRP A 81 -3.87 13.55 10.82
N PHE A 82 -2.61 13.14 10.81
CA PHE A 82 -1.73 13.36 9.66
C PHE A 82 -2.26 12.67 8.40
N VAL A 83 -2.60 11.38 8.49
CA VAL A 83 -3.16 10.62 7.36
C VAL A 83 -4.51 11.17 6.91
N VAL A 84 -5.38 11.55 7.85
CA VAL A 84 -6.70 12.14 7.57
C VAL A 84 -6.53 13.48 6.86
N LEU A 85 -5.68 14.37 7.35
CA LEU A 85 -5.44 15.67 6.73
C LEU A 85 -4.86 15.51 5.33
N PHE A 86 -3.90 14.60 5.14
CA PHE A 86 -3.32 14.32 3.83
C PHE A 86 -4.36 13.79 2.85
N SER A 87 -5.20 12.83 3.28
CA SER A 87 -6.32 12.31 2.49
C SER A 87 -7.33 13.40 2.13
N ILE A 88 -7.66 14.31 3.05
CA ILE A 88 -8.53 15.45 2.78
C ILE A 88 -7.89 16.34 1.69
N CYS A 89 -6.61 16.69 1.81
CA CYS A 89 -5.91 17.48 0.81
C CYS A 89 -5.94 16.82 -0.59
N LEU A 90 -5.73 15.51 -0.69
CA LEU A 90 -5.85 14.78 -1.95
C LEU A 90 -7.27 14.82 -2.53
N ASN A 91 -8.29 14.67 -1.68
CA ASN A 91 -9.69 14.78 -2.11
C ASN A 91 -10.04 16.20 -2.59
N LEU A 92 -9.48 17.25 -1.97
CA LEU A 92 -9.69 18.63 -2.42
C LEU A 92 -9.12 18.87 -3.83
N ILE A 93 -7.98 18.25 -4.17
CA ILE A 93 -7.41 18.34 -5.53
C ILE A 93 -8.39 17.78 -6.56
N ALA A 94 -9.12 16.72 -6.21
CA ALA A 94 -10.09 16.11 -7.11
C ALA A 94 -11.29 17.03 -7.44
N ILE A 95 -11.60 18.01 -6.57
CA ILE A 95 -12.63 19.01 -6.83
C ILE A 95 -12.16 20.04 -7.87
N GLY A 96 -10.87 20.37 -7.88
CA GLY A 96 -10.31 21.37 -8.78
C GLY A 96 -10.08 20.87 -10.21
N SER A 97 -9.70 19.60 -10.39
CA SER A 97 -9.42 19.02 -11.70
C SER A 97 -9.64 17.50 -11.71
N THR A 98 -10.56 17.05 -12.56
CA THR A 98 -10.84 15.62 -12.80
C THR A 98 -9.66 14.90 -13.43
N GLU A 99 -8.90 15.59 -14.28
CA GLU A 99 -7.68 15.05 -14.92
C GLU A 99 -6.60 14.78 -13.88
N THR A 100 -6.38 15.73 -12.96
CA THR A 100 -5.42 15.55 -11.86
C THR A 100 -5.87 14.43 -10.93
N ALA A 101 -7.16 14.34 -10.62
CA ALA A 101 -7.70 13.25 -9.80
C ALA A 101 -7.43 11.88 -10.43
N THR A 102 -7.76 11.73 -11.71
CA THR A 102 -7.56 10.49 -12.46
C THR A 102 -6.08 10.12 -12.55
N ALA A 103 -5.20 11.11 -12.73
CA ALA A 103 -3.76 10.89 -12.69
C ALA A 103 -3.26 10.37 -11.33
N ILE A 104 -3.77 10.91 -10.22
CA ILE A 104 -3.48 10.43 -8.86
C ILE A 104 -3.99 8.99 -8.68
N PHE A 105 -5.19 8.67 -9.16
CA PHE A 105 -5.70 7.30 -9.08
C PHE A 105 -4.86 6.33 -9.92
N ASN A 106 -4.46 6.72 -11.13
CA ASN A 106 -3.67 5.89 -12.03
C ASN A 106 -2.27 5.55 -11.50
N ILE A 107 -1.66 6.39 -10.65
CA ILE A 107 -0.37 6.08 -10.03
C ILE A 107 -0.50 5.10 -8.85
N THR A 108 -1.67 4.96 -8.21
CA THR A 108 -1.81 4.12 -7.00
C THR A 108 -1.43 2.65 -7.22
N ALA A 109 -1.90 2.05 -8.30
CA ALA A 109 -1.59 0.66 -8.64
C ALA A 109 -0.10 0.43 -8.94
N PRO A 110 0.54 1.13 -9.91
CA PRO A 110 1.96 0.95 -10.18
C PRO A 110 2.85 1.36 -8.99
N ALA A 111 2.44 2.33 -8.16
CA ALA A 111 3.20 2.67 -6.95
C ALA A 111 3.19 1.54 -5.91
N LEU A 112 2.05 0.88 -5.71
CA LEU A 112 1.92 -0.27 -4.81
C LEU A 112 2.72 -1.47 -5.32
N ASP A 113 2.62 -1.73 -6.63
CA ASP A 113 3.39 -2.76 -7.31
C ASP A 113 4.90 -2.55 -7.17
N LEU A 114 5.39 -1.33 -7.43
CA LEU A 114 6.80 -0.97 -7.26
C LEU A 114 7.27 -1.09 -5.80
N SER A 115 6.40 -0.79 -4.83
CA SER A 115 6.70 -0.97 -3.39
C SER A 115 6.97 -2.44 -3.06
N TYR A 116 6.16 -3.36 -3.58
CA TYR A 116 6.36 -4.80 -3.39
C TYR A 116 7.64 -5.32 -4.03
N ILE A 117 7.92 -4.91 -5.28
CA ILE A 117 9.18 -5.30 -5.93
C ILE A 117 10.38 -4.73 -5.16
N GLY A 118 10.27 -3.51 -4.62
CA GLY A 118 11.34 -2.88 -3.84
C GLY A 118 11.79 -3.73 -2.67
N VAL A 119 10.85 -4.34 -1.93
CA VAL A 119 11.16 -5.27 -0.84
C VAL A 119 11.80 -6.56 -1.36
N ILE A 120 11.27 -7.13 -2.45
CA ILE A 120 11.82 -8.36 -3.06
C ILE A 120 13.25 -8.13 -3.56
N LEU A 121 13.50 -7.00 -4.22
CA LEU A 121 14.82 -6.59 -4.69
C LEU A 121 15.78 -6.39 -3.53
N ALA A 122 15.37 -5.68 -2.48
CA ALA A 122 16.19 -5.50 -1.29
C ALA A 122 16.55 -6.86 -0.66
N HIS A 123 15.57 -7.76 -0.50
CA HIS A 123 15.83 -9.11 -0.01
C HIS A 123 16.85 -9.85 -0.89
N GLN A 124 16.72 -9.77 -2.22
CA GLN A 124 17.63 -10.43 -3.16
C GLN A 124 19.07 -9.87 -3.11
N ILE A 125 19.22 -8.54 -2.99
CA ILE A 125 20.52 -7.85 -2.91
C ILE A 125 21.22 -8.13 -1.58
N TYR A 126 20.47 -8.12 -0.47
CA TYR A 126 21.02 -8.29 0.88
C TYR A 126 21.03 -9.74 1.36
N LYS A 127 20.55 -10.70 0.56
CA LYS A 127 20.51 -12.14 0.90
C LYS A 127 21.85 -12.69 1.41
N ASN A 128 22.96 -12.21 0.84
CA ASN A 128 24.31 -12.66 1.21
C ASN A 128 24.95 -11.81 2.32
N ARG A 129 24.33 -10.69 2.71
CA ARG A 129 24.89 -9.73 3.69
C ARG A 129 24.16 -9.77 5.03
N VAL A 130 22.93 -10.26 5.07
CA VAL A 130 22.09 -10.33 6.27
C VAL A 130 21.62 -11.76 6.45
N ARG A 131 21.80 -12.32 7.66
CA ARG A 131 21.29 -13.65 8.01
C ARG A 131 19.77 -13.55 8.15
N PHE A 132 19.04 -13.96 7.14
CA PHE A 132 17.59 -14.09 7.21
C PHE A 132 17.25 -15.42 7.90
N ILE A 133 16.43 -15.35 8.95
CA ILE A 133 15.84 -16.54 9.56
C ILE A 133 14.74 -17.00 8.60
N GLU A 134 14.92 -18.18 8.01
CA GLU A 134 13.94 -18.74 7.08
C GLU A 134 12.68 -19.14 7.84
N GLY A 135 11.51 -18.77 7.30
CA GLY A 135 10.22 -19.18 7.85
C GLY A 135 9.95 -20.67 7.61
N PRO A 136 8.87 -21.23 8.21
CA PRO A 136 8.52 -22.65 8.08
C PRO A 136 8.22 -23.08 6.64
N PHE A 137 7.97 -22.14 5.73
CA PHE A 137 7.82 -22.38 4.31
C PHE A 137 8.93 -21.67 3.51
N THR A 138 9.69 -22.44 2.75
CA THR A 138 10.69 -21.92 1.82
C THR A 138 10.53 -22.56 0.45
N LEU A 139 10.66 -21.76 -0.61
CA LEU A 139 10.73 -22.27 -1.98
C LEU A 139 12.10 -22.88 -2.32
N GLY A 140 13.01 -22.93 -1.35
CA GLY A 140 14.40 -23.37 -1.51
C GLY A 140 15.05 -22.75 -2.75
N ARG A 141 15.44 -23.62 -3.70
CA ARG A 141 16.15 -23.24 -4.93
C ARG A 141 15.30 -22.47 -5.94
N TRP A 142 13.97 -22.58 -5.87
CA TRP A 142 13.05 -21.90 -6.77
C TRP A 142 12.72 -20.46 -6.36
N GLY A 143 13.03 -20.06 -5.12
CA GLY A 143 12.71 -18.71 -4.64
C GLY A 143 13.38 -17.60 -5.46
N THR A 144 14.67 -17.74 -5.79
CA THR A 144 15.40 -16.74 -6.58
C THR A 144 14.90 -16.56 -8.02
N PRO A 145 14.72 -17.62 -8.83
CA PRO A 145 14.19 -17.45 -10.18
C PRO A 145 12.76 -16.89 -10.19
N VAL A 146 11.89 -17.31 -9.27
CA VAL A 146 10.54 -16.77 -9.14
C VAL A 146 10.56 -15.28 -8.80
N ASN A 147 11.43 -14.87 -7.87
CA ASN A 147 11.60 -13.45 -7.51
C ASN A 147 12.04 -12.63 -8.74
N ILE A 148 12.99 -13.13 -9.53
CA ILE A 148 13.47 -12.42 -10.74
C ILE A 148 12.33 -12.28 -11.76
N VAL A 149 11.56 -13.35 -12.01
CA VAL A 149 10.41 -13.29 -12.91
C VAL A 149 9.38 -12.28 -12.43
N ALA A 150 9.08 -12.26 -11.13
CA ALA A 150 8.16 -11.30 -10.54
C ALA A 150 8.66 -9.86 -10.70
N ILE A 151 9.94 -9.59 -10.44
CA ILE A 151 10.57 -8.27 -10.64
C ILE A 151 10.41 -7.82 -12.08
N VAL A 152 10.78 -8.65 -13.05
CA VAL A 152 10.72 -8.31 -14.49
C VAL A 152 9.28 -8.08 -14.93
N TRP A 153 8.36 -8.94 -14.52
CA TRP A 153 6.95 -8.84 -14.87
C TRP A 153 6.32 -7.54 -14.34
N VAL A 154 6.58 -7.21 -13.08
CA VAL A 154 5.96 -6.04 -12.47
C VAL A 154 6.61 -4.74 -12.97
N LEU A 155 7.91 -4.74 -13.31
CA LEU A 155 8.52 -3.63 -14.03
C LEU A 155 7.90 -3.43 -15.41
N PHE A 156 7.66 -4.52 -16.15
CA PHE A 156 7.00 -4.47 -17.45
C PHE A 156 5.58 -3.90 -17.34
N ILE A 157 4.75 -4.42 -16.43
CA ILE A 157 3.36 -3.94 -16.27
C ILE A 157 3.31 -2.49 -15.77
N SER A 158 4.24 -2.08 -14.90
CA SER A 158 4.31 -0.70 -14.42
C SER A 158 4.54 0.27 -15.58
N VAL A 159 5.47 -0.04 -16.51
CA VAL A 159 5.69 0.78 -17.71
C VAL A 159 4.44 0.85 -18.59
N VAL A 160 3.73 -0.27 -18.74
CA VAL A 160 2.48 -0.32 -19.52
C VAL A 160 1.38 0.52 -18.88
N LEU A 161 1.24 0.50 -17.56
CA LEU A 161 0.23 1.28 -16.84
C LEU A 161 0.46 2.79 -16.92
N PHE A 162 1.69 3.24 -17.17
CA PHE A 162 1.99 4.64 -17.45
C PHE A 162 1.60 5.09 -18.86
N PHE A 163 1.33 4.16 -19.79
CA PHE A 163 0.88 4.55 -21.14
C PHE A 163 -0.57 5.02 -21.16
N PRO A 164 -0.91 5.96 -22.06
CA PRO A 164 -2.29 6.39 -22.25
C PRO A 164 -3.15 5.28 -22.90
N PRO A 165 -4.44 5.18 -22.52
CA PRO A 165 -5.33 4.09 -22.95
C PRO A 165 -5.75 4.16 -24.42
N HIS A 166 -5.70 5.34 -25.06
CA HIS A 166 -6.15 5.53 -26.45
C HIS A 166 -5.16 6.35 -27.27
N LYS A 167 -5.08 6.03 -28.58
CA LYS A 167 -4.36 6.80 -29.60
C LYS A 167 -5.37 7.48 -30.53
N PRO A 168 -5.11 8.70 -31.04
CA PRO A 168 -3.92 9.52 -30.84
C PRO A 168 -3.85 10.16 -29.45
N VAL A 169 -2.62 10.38 -28.94
CA VAL A 169 -2.39 10.99 -27.62
C VAL A 169 -2.57 12.49 -27.75
N THR A 170 -3.60 13.02 -27.10
CA THR A 170 -3.81 14.46 -26.91
C THR A 170 -3.36 14.86 -25.51
N PRO A 171 -3.04 16.14 -25.25
CA PRO A 171 -2.75 16.62 -23.90
C PRO A 171 -3.88 16.35 -22.90
N GLU A 172 -5.11 16.22 -23.38
CA GLU A 172 -6.31 15.92 -22.58
C GLU A 172 -6.43 14.42 -22.25
N ASN A 173 -5.82 13.52 -23.03
CA ASN A 173 -5.91 12.06 -22.85
C ASN A 173 -4.58 11.43 -22.40
N MET A 174 -3.58 12.26 -22.04
CA MET A 174 -2.29 11.77 -21.57
C MET A 174 -2.40 11.29 -20.12
N ASN A 175 -1.82 10.13 -19.81
CA ASN A 175 -1.76 9.66 -18.43
C ASN A 175 -0.67 10.42 -17.65
N TYR A 176 -1.07 11.46 -16.92
CA TYR A 176 -0.16 12.27 -16.09
C TYR A 176 0.33 11.56 -14.82
N ALA A 177 -0.02 10.29 -14.61
CA ALA A 177 0.47 9.49 -13.48
C ALA A 177 2.01 9.52 -13.36
N ILE A 178 2.73 9.53 -14.48
CA ILE A 178 4.20 9.59 -14.47
C ILE A 178 4.73 10.91 -13.89
N CYS A 179 4.06 12.03 -14.16
CA CYS A 179 4.43 13.33 -13.61
C CYS A 179 4.20 13.36 -12.09
N VAL A 180 3.06 12.82 -11.64
CA VAL A 180 2.75 12.68 -10.21
C VAL A 180 3.78 11.77 -9.52
N ALA A 181 4.12 10.63 -10.15
CA ALA A 181 5.14 9.71 -9.65
C ALA A 181 6.50 10.38 -9.50
N ALA A 182 6.93 11.12 -10.53
CA ALA A 182 8.19 11.85 -10.51
C ALA A 182 8.21 12.92 -9.41
N PHE A 183 7.12 13.66 -9.21
CA PHE A 183 6.99 14.63 -8.13
C PHE A 183 7.13 13.98 -6.75
N ILE A 184 6.41 12.88 -6.50
CA ILE A 184 6.48 12.13 -5.24
C ILE A 184 7.91 11.60 -5.01
N ALA A 185 8.52 11.01 -6.04
CA ALA A 185 9.88 10.48 -5.96
C ALA A 185 10.90 11.58 -5.66
N LEU A 186 10.80 12.73 -6.32
CA LEU A 186 11.68 13.88 -6.08
C LEU A 186 11.53 14.41 -4.66
N PHE A 187 10.30 14.54 -4.16
CA PHE A 187 10.04 14.97 -2.78
C PHE A 187 10.65 13.98 -1.77
N ALA A 188 10.41 12.68 -1.95
CA ALA A 188 10.95 11.64 -1.09
C ALA A 188 12.48 11.57 -1.11
N MET A 189 13.10 11.61 -2.31
CA MET A 189 14.56 11.60 -2.46
C MET A 189 15.21 12.86 -1.87
N SER A 190 14.59 14.02 -2.06
CA SER A 190 15.07 15.28 -1.48
C SER A 190 15.07 15.19 0.04
N TRP A 191 13.97 14.72 0.64
CA TRP A 191 13.89 14.53 2.09
C TRP A 191 14.92 13.51 2.61
N TRP A 192 15.10 12.40 1.88
CA TRP A 192 16.09 11.38 2.22
C TRP A 192 17.50 11.95 2.27
N TRP A 193 17.90 12.71 1.24
CA TRP A 193 19.24 13.28 1.14
C TRP A 193 19.49 14.40 2.15
N LEU A 194 18.49 15.24 2.41
CA LEU A 194 18.61 16.41 3.27
C LEU A 194 18.61 16.07 4.76
N SER A 195 17.77 15.11 5.20
CA SER A 195 17.57 14.86 6.63
C SER A 195 17.56 13.38 6.99
N ALA A 196 16.78 12.55 6.28
CA ALA A 196 16.49 11.20 6.75
C ALA A 196 17.73 10.29 6.77
N ARG A 197 18.65 10.39 5.79
CA ARG A 197 19.89 9.59 5.76
C ARG A 197 20.77 9.73 7.01
N ARG A 198 20.69 10.87 7.72
CA ARG A 198 21.49 11.14 8.93
C ARG A 198 20.80 10.74 10.23
N LYS A 199 19.47 10.62 10.23
CA LYS A 199 18.65 10.40 11.45
C LYS A 199 18.00 9.02 11.48
N TYR A 200 17.80 8.41 10.30
CA TYR A 200 17.22 7.09 10.15
C TYR A 200 18.21 6.02 10.63
N THR A 201 18.05 5.63 11.88
CA THR A 201 18.51 4.34 12.38
C THR A 201 17.38 3.36 12.15
N GLY A 202 17.68 2.15 11.65
CA GLY A 202 16.68 1.10 11.36
C GLY A 202 15.76 0.77 12.56
N PRO A 203 14.86 -0.23 12.42
CA PRO A 203 13.72 -0.41 13.31
C PRO A 203 14.11 -0.26 14.78
N ARG A 204 13.70 0.83 15.42
CA ARG A 204 13.92 1.05 16.86
C ARG A 204 12.88 0.25 17.63
N THR A 205 12.85 -1.04 17.40
CA THR A 205 12.02 -1.97 18.16
C THR A 205 12.75 -2.21 19.48
N LYS A 206 12.09 -1.90 20.60
CA LYS A 206 12.61 -2.21 21.95
C LYS A 206 12.48 -3.70 22.30
N ASP A 207 11.82 -4.47 21.43
CA ASP A 207 11.79 -5.92 21.51
C ASP A 207 13.16 -6.43 21.06
N LEU A 208 14.01 -6.73 22.03
CA LEU A 208 15.13 -7.64 21.84
C LEU A 208 14.54 -8.88 21.17
N ILE A 209 15.11 -9.30 20.04
CA ILE A 209 14.90 -10.65 19.51
C ILE A 209 15.47 -11.55 20.62
N GLN A 210 14.62 -11.96 21.55
CA GLN A 210 14.97 -12.94 22.54
C GLN A 210 15.02 -14.26 21.76
N GLU A 211 16.22 -14.65 21.34
CA GLU A 211 16.48 -16.05 20.99
C GLU A 211 16.04 -16.86 22.20
N VAL A 212 14.96 -17.64 22.04
CA VAL A 212 14.56 -18.63 23.05
C VAL A 212 15.73 -19.61 23.13
N PRO A 213 16.37 -19.78 24.30
CA PRO A 213 17.42 -20.77 24.44
C PRO A 213 16.88 -22.14 24.06
N ASP A 214 17.61 -22.89 23.23
CA ASP A 214 17.25 -24.26 22.80
C ASP A 214 17.12 -25.25 23.98
N GLU A 215 17.43 -24.85 25.22
CA GLU A 215 17.42 -25.71 26.41
C GLU A 215 16.02 -26.04 26.96
N ASP A 216 14.96 -25.35 26.54
CA ASP A 216 13.60 -25.57 27.07
C ASP A 216 12.65 -26.35 26.13
N ILE A 217 13.16 -26.90 25.02
CA ILE A 217 12.36 -27.77 24.14
C ILE A 217 12.42 -29.20 24.70
N ASP A 218 11.61 -29.48 25.74
CA ASP A 218 11.33 -30.86 26.13
C ASP A 218 10.35 -31.48 25.10
N PRO A 219 10.79 -32.42 24.25
CA PRO A 219 9.98 -32.95 23.14
C PRO A 219 8.73 -33.72 23.60
N ILE A 220 8.58 -33.96 24.90
CA ILE A 220 7.47 -34.73 25.49
C ILE A 220 6.23 -33.86 25.70
N ALA A 221 6.37 -32.54 25.95
CA ALA A 221 5.23 -31.66 26.28
C ALA A 221 4.37 -31.26 25.07
N TYR A 222 4.86 -31.43 23.84
CA TYR A 222 4.13 -31.03 22.63
C TYR A 222 3.04 -32.05 22.23
N HIS A 223 3.19 -33.31 22.63
CA HIS A 223 2.27 -34.39 22.22
C HIS A 223 0.97 -34.46 23.04
N ASP A 224 0.94 -33.94 24.27
CA ASP A 224 -0.23 -34.07 25.15
C ASP A 224 -1.26 -32.94 24.99
N ASN A 225 -0.90 -31.82 24.36
CA ASN A 225 -1.78 -30.63 24.30
C ASN A 225 -2.70 -30.57 23.06
N PHE A 226 -2.71 -31.59 22.21
CA PHE A 226 -3.56 -31.66 21.00
C PHE A 226 -4.49 -32.89 20.94
N GLN A 227 -4.72 -33.54 22.09
CA GLN A 227 -5.65 -34.68 22.21
C GLN A 227 -6.77 -34.37 23.21
N VAL A 228 -7.59 -33.35 22.94
CA VAL A 228 -8.99 -33.28 23.40
C VAL A 228 -9.85 -32.58 22.35
#